data_AF-Q9LYF0-F1
#
_entry.id   AF-Q9LYF0-F1
#
_cell.length_a   1.000
_cell.length_b   1.000
_cell.length_c   1.000
_cell.angle_alpha   90.00
_cell.angle_beta   90.00
_cell.angle_gamma   90.00
#
_symmetry.space_group_name_H-M   'P 1'
#
loop_
_entity.id
_entity.type
_entity.pdbx_description
1 polymer ?
#
loop_
_entity_poly.entity_id
_entity_poly.type
_entity_poly.pdbx_seq_one_letter_code
_entity_poly.pdbx_strand_id
1 'polypeptide(L)'
;MADKSSRSLILYGDGLARFVDPSNTNIHSLASVATCGFLSLPNAPPETENERIVREFSHLLDASEAYSIASGLKPKGNGNDISTLAERFMGLKAALVTDSSTLTSFGKLIGLDVLQLSEICQESDSFPSDATSSKLLKLLGFEGGKCLDVNLYDLVFVHFGVDEYNNGNNMGILDSLIGSIMGMAQPGSEILSRLHLSVVLSYGSVTDKDVSVFPIKTPQEDINPAFIGLVPRQSYTMRGEKTRDDVRHYCPMLVAQWQHGVTRKDLVDTLSFEALKKLCGNLVIPADRFIHEVAFKLWKAPKYGA
;
A
#
# COMPACT_ATOMS: atom_id res chain seq x y z
N MET A 1 13.52 14.08 -15.11
CA MET A 1 13.67 13.70 -13.68
C MET A 1 12.87 14.73 -12.89
N ALA A 2 12.16 14.34 -11.84
CA ALA A 2 11.56 15.35 -10.97
C ALA A 2 12.70 16.17 -10.34
N ASP A 3 12.66 17.49 -10.46
CA ASP A 3 13.76 18.36 -10.01
C ASP A 3 13.83 18.48 -8.48
N LYS A 4 12.84 17.93 -7.76
CA LYS A 4 12.72 17.93 -6.30
C LYS A 4 12.19 16.59 -5.80
N SER A 5 12.48 16.28 -4.53
CA SER A 5 11.98 15.07 -3.88
C SER A 5 10.45 15.09 -3.78
N SER A 6 9.86 13.92 -4.02
CA SER A 6 8.43 13.69 -3.78
C SER A 6 8.12 13.54 -2.29
N ARG A 7 6.81 13.52 -2.00
CA ARG A 7 6.19 13.22 -0.69
C ARG A 7 5.13 12.17 -0.92
N SER A 8 5.03 11.16 -0.05
CA SER A 8 4.12 10.04 -0.28
C SER A 8 2.94 10.06 0.66
N LEU A 9 1.75 9.91 0.10
CA LEU A 9 0.53 9.58 0.84
C LEU A 9 0.11 8.18 0.44
N ILE A 10 -0.05 7.29 1.42
CA ILE A 10 -0.43 5.89 1.17
C ILE A 10 -1.73 5.63 1.89
N LEU A 11 -2.78 5.34 1.13
CA LEU A 11 -4.08 4.97 1.66
C LEU A 11 -4.17 3.44 1.64
N TYR A 12 -4.21 2.83 2.82
CA TYR A 12 -4.27 1.38 2.99
C TYR A 12 -5.67 0.97 3.47
N GLY A 13 -6.41 0.29 2.60
CA GLY A 13 -7.70 -0.30 2.90
C GLY A 13 -7.55 -1.76 3.32
N ASP A 14 -7.49 -2.02 4.63
CA ASP A 14 -7.48 -3.37 5.18
C ASP A 14 -8.85 -4.02 5.06
N GLY A 15 -8.93 -5.14 4.34
CA GLY A 15 -10.18 -5.84 4.06
C GLY A 15 -11.10 -5.16 3.03
N LEU A 16 -10.71 -4.01 2.47
CA LEU A 16 -11.58 -3.22 1.60
C LEU A 16 -11.63 -3.69 0.13
N ALA A 17 -10.70 -4.51 -0.33
CA ALA A 17 -10.61 -4.92 -1.74
C ALA A 17 -11.88 -5.63 -2.25
N ARG A 18 -12.59 -6.35 -1.37
CA ARG A 18 -13.83 -7.08 -1.70
C ARG A 18 -15.05 -6.18 -1.88
N PHE A 19 -14.99 -4.94 -1.39
CA PHE A 19 -16.08 -3.97 -1.46
C PHE A 19 -15.91 -2.98 -2.61
N VAL A 20 -14.87 -3.14 -3.42
CA VAL A 20 -14.71 -2.30 -4.61
C VAL A 20 -15.77 -2.68 -5.63
N ASP A 21 -16.60 -1.70 -5.98
CA ASP A 21 -17.68 -1.83 -6.93
C ASP A 21 -17.72 -0.64 -7.91
N PRO A 22 -18.47 -0.73 -9.03
CA PRO A 22 -18.51 0.32 -10.05
C PRO A 22 -18.94 1.72 -9.57
N SER A 23 -19.59 1.84 -8.41
CA SER A 23 -19.97 3.13 -7.82
C SER A 23 -18.79 3.87 -7.19
N ASN A 24 -17.66 3.19 -6.92
CA ASN A 24 -16.43 3.82 -6.45
C ASN A 24 -15.71 4.52 -7.61
N THR A 25 -16.26 5.64 -8.06
CA THR A 25 -15.81 6.31 -9.28
C THR A 25 -14.42 6.93 -9.15
N ASN A 26 -14.03 7.42 -7.97
CA ASN A 26 -12.75 8.08 -7.78
C ASN A 26 -11.59 7.10 -7.74
N ILE A 27 -11.78 5.92 -7.13
CA ILE A 27 -10.75 4.88 -7.13
C ILE A 27 -10.52 4.29 -8.51
N HIS A 28 -11.58 4.19 -9.33
CA HIS A 28 -11.46 3.81 -10.74
C HIS A 28 -10.78 4.91 -11.56
N SER A 29 -11.16 6.17 -11.33
CA SER A 29 -10.49 7.33 -11.94
C SER A 29 -8.99 7.33 -11.63
N LEU A 30 -8.59 7.08 -10.37
CA LEU A 30 -7.20 6.90 -9.98
C LEU A 30 -6.54 5.76 -10.76
N ALA A 31 -7.15 4.57 -10.82
CA ALA A 31 -6.61 3.44 -11.56
C ALA A 31 -6.41 3.73 -13.06
N SER A 32 -7.25 4.58 -13.65
CA SER A 32 -7.13 5.02 -15.04
C SER A 32 -5.91 5.91 -15.33
N VAL A 33 -5.27 6.48 -14.30
CA VAL A 33 -4.07 7.32 -14.43
C VAL A 33 -2.86 6.79 -13.65
N ALA A 34 -3.07 5.81 -12.77
CA ALA A 34 -2.03 5.18 -11.96
C ALA A 34 -1.36 4.01 -12.68
N THR A 35 -0.20 3.60 -12.18
CA THR A 35 0.35 2.27 -12.45
C THR A 35 -0.31 1.28 -11.50
N CYS A 36 -0.93 0.24 -12.03
CA CYS A 36 -1.69 -0.73 -11.25
C CYS A 36 -0.99 -2.09 -11.22
N GLY A 37 -1.23 -2.84 -10.16
CA GLY A 37 -0.64 -4.16 -10.00
C GLY A 37 -1.12 -4.90 -8.77
N PHE A 38 -0.46 -6.02 -8.51
CA PHE A 38 -0.73 -6.87 -7.36
C PHE A 38 0.46 -6.88 -6.41
N LEU A 39 0.19 -6.82 -5.11
CA LEU A 39 1.18 -7.14 -4.09
C LEU A 39 0.94 -8.56 -3.59
N SER A 40 1.87 -9.46 -3.86
CA SER A 40 1.81 -10.83 -3.34
C SER A 40 2.18 -10.85 -1.87
N LEU A 41 1.40 -11.58 -1.07
CA LEU A 41 1.66 -11.84 0.34
C LEU A 41 2.18 -13.27 0.53
N PRO A 42 2.84 -13.59 1.65
CA PRO A 42 3.05 -14.98 2.05
C PRO A 42 1.73 -15.64 2.49
N ASN A 43 1.72 -16.97 2.60
CA ASN A 43 0.56 -17.68 3.14
C ASN A 43 0.31 -17.23 4.59
N ALA A 44 -0.96 -17.10 4.94
CA ALA A 44 -1.35 -16.69 6.29
C ALA A 44 -1.16 -17.88 7.25
N PRO A 45 -0.49 -17.68 8.40
CA PRO A 45 -0.55 -18.66 9.48
C PRO A 45 -1.96 -18.68 10.11
N PRO A 46 -2.28 -19.67 10.96
CA PRO A 46 -3.44 -19.57 11.84
C PRO A 46 -3.30 -18.32 12.72
N GLU A 47 -4.18 -17.35 12.51
CA GLU A 47 -4.10 -16.03 13.15
C GLU A 47 -5.49 -15.45 13.41
N THR A 48 -5.56 -14.60 14.43
CA THR A 48 -6.71 -13.73 14.69
C THR A 48 -6.76 -12.58 13.69
N GLU A 49 -7.90 -11.89 13.63
CA GLU A 49 -8.03 -10.69 12.80
C GLU A 49 -6.98 -9.63 13.17
N ASN A 50 -6.82 -9.29 14.45
CA ASN A 50 -5.84 -8.31 14.88
C ASN A 50 -4.40 -8.69 14.47
N GLU A 51 -4.04 -9.97 14.54
CA GLU A 51 -2.73 -10.46 14.09
C GLU A 51 -2.57 -10.33 12.57
N ARG A 52 -3.61 -10.64 11.78
CA ARG A 52 -3.63 -10.42 10.33
C ARG A 52 -3.37 -8.96 9.98
N ILE A 53 -4.07 -8.03 10.62
CA ILE A 53 -3.94 -6.58 10.35
C ILE A 53 -2.47 -6.17 10.50
N VAL A 54 -1.84 -6.56 11.61
CA VAL A 54 -0.44 -6.24 11.88
C VAL A 54 0.48 -6.96 10.90
N ARG A 55 0.27 -8.24 10.63
CA ARG A 55 1.10 -9.02 9.72
C ARG A 55 1.12 -8.41 8.32
N GLU A 56 -0.05 -8.17 7.75
CA GLU A 56 -0.18 -7.61 6.39
C GLU A 56 0.41 -6.20 6.30
N PHE A 57 0.15 -5.34 7.29
CA PHE A 57 0.78 -4.03 7.37
C PHE A 57 2.31 -4.12 7.53
N SER A 58 2.80 -5.08 8.33
CA SER A 58 4.24 -5.32 8.49
C SER A 58 4.89 -5.72 7.17
N HIS A 59 4.19 -6.48 6.31
CA HIS A 59 4.70 -6.81 4.99
C HIS A 59 4.82 -5.57 4.12
N LEU A 60 3.84 -4.67 4.10
CA LEU A 60 3.95 -3.42 3.33
C LEU A 60 5.17 -2.58 3.71
N LEU A 61 5.60 -2.64 4.96
CA LEU A 61 6.74 -1.90 5.51
C LEU A 61 8.05 -2.70 5.55
N ASP A 62 8.09 -3.92 5.00
CA ASP A 62 9.22 -4.86 5.13
C ASP A 62 9.69 -4.98 6.60
N ALA A 63 8.73 -5.12 7.51
CA ALA A 63 8.92 -5.14 8.97
C ALA A 63 8.44 -6.45 9.60
N SER A 64 8.45 -7.55 8.83
CA SER A 64 7.97 -8.87 9.30
C SER A 64 8.76 -9.44 10.47
N GLU A 65 10.02 -9.02 10.64
CA GLU A 65 10.85 -9.38 11.81
C GLU A 65 10.28 -8.74 13.09
N ALA A 66 9.86 -7.48 13.03
CA ALA A 66 9.20 -6.79 14.14
C ALA A 66 7.87 -7.46 14.49
N TYR A 67 7.10 -7.90 13.48
CA TYR A 67 5.90 -8.70 13.71
C TYR A 67 6.22 -10.01 14.44
N SER A 68 7.26 -10.72 14.02
CA SER A 68 7.68 -11.96 14.68
C SER A 68 8.00 -11.73 16.16
N ILE A 69 8.73 -10.65 16.47
CA ILE A 69 9.05 -10.26 17.86
C ILE A 69 7.78 -9.92 18.64
N ALA A 70 6.88 -9.10 18.07
CA ALA A 70 5.63 -8.70 18.72
C ALA A 70 4.70 -9.90 19.01
N SER A 71 4.69 -10.89 18.12
CA SER A 71 3.91 -12.12 18.27
C SER A 71 4.61 -13.19 19.14
N GLY A 72 5.79 -12.89 19.72
CA GLY A 72 6.55 -13.85 20.52
C GLY A 72 7.15 -15.01 19.73
N LEU A 73 7.17 -14.92 18.39
CA LEU A 73 7.80 -15.88 17.50
C LEU A 73 9.30 -15.60 17.48
N LYS A 74 10.12 -16.66 17.49
CA LYS A 74 11.58 -16.48 17.36
C LYS A 74 11.89 -15.81 16.01
N PRO A 75 12.53 -14.64 15.98
CA PRO A 75 12.91 -14.02 14.73
C PRO A 75 13.84 -14.96 13.96
N LYS A 76 13.65 -15.08 12.65
CA LYS A 76 14.59 -15.79 11.77
C LYS A 76 15.80 -14.87 11.52
N GLY A 77 16.60 -14.60 12.56
CA GLY A 77 17.75 -13.70 12.46
C GLY A 77 18.54 -13.58 13.78
N ASN A 78 19.77 -13.06 13.68
CA ASN A 78 20.72 -12.94 14.79
C ASN A 78 20.66 -11.57 15.52
N GLY A 79 19.67 -10.72 15.26
CA GLY A 79 19.52 -9.41 15.89
C GLY A 79 18.15 -9.26 16.53
N ASN A 80 18.12 -8.86 17.81
CA ASN A 80 16.89 -8.54 18.53
C ASN A 80 16.41 -7.09 18.29
N ASP A 81 17.17 -6.27 17.57
CA ASP A 81 16.83 -4.87 17.34
C ASP A 81 15.96 -4.68 16.10
N ILE A 82 14.80 -4.07 16.31
CA ILE A 82 13.87 -3.67 15.26
C ILE A 82 14.41 -2.40 14.61
N SER A 83 14.88 -2.49 13.36
CA SER A 83 15.32 -1.32 12.61
C SER A 83 14.13 -0.48 12.12
N THR A 84 14.11 0.78 12.52
CA THR A 84 13.11 1.77 12.11
C THR A 84 13.20 2.08 10.61
N LEU A 85 12.15 2.68 10.04
CA LEU A 85 12.20 3.15 8.65
C LEU A 85 13.26 4.24 8.44
N ALA A 86 13.49 5.09 9.44
CA ALA A 86 14.50 6.14 9.35
C ALA A 86 15.91 5.56 9.21
N GLU A 87 16.22 4.51 9.96
CA GLU A 87 17.51 3.79 9.88
C GLU A 87 17.68 3.08 8.54
N ARG A 88 16.60 2.48 8.02
CA ARG A 88 16.64 1.72 6.76
C ARG A 88 16.64 2.62 5.50
N PHE A 89 16.01 3.80 5.56
CA PHE A 89 15.73 4.63 4.39
C PHE A 89 16.19 6.09 4.57
N MET A 90 17.50 6.31 4.76
CA MET A 90 18.14 7.63 4.73
C MET A 90 17.40 8.72 5.55
N GLY A 91 16.97 8.38 6.77
CA GLY A 91 16.23 9.30 7.64
C GLY A 91 14.83 9.61 7.13
N LEU A 92 14.13 8.65 6.52
CA LEU A 92 12.72 8.76 6.13
C LEU A 92 11.86 9.06 7.37
N LYS A 93 11.18 10.21 7.37
CA LYS A 93 10.21 10.57 8.41
C LYS A 93 8.85 10.04 8.02
N ALA A 94 8.30 9.11 8.79
CA ALA A 94 7.04 8.45 8.47
C ALA A 94 6.04 8.52 9.62
N ALA A 95 4.77 8.70 9.29
CA ALA A 95 3.65 8.65 10.23
C ALA A 95 2.61 7.61 9.80
N LEU A 96 1.89 7.08 10.79
CA LEU A 96 0.72 6.23 10.64
C LEU A 96 -0.52 6.94 11.22
N VAL A 97 -1.52 7.15 10.38
CA VAL A 97 -2.84 7.64 10.76
C VAL A 97 -3.77 6.44 10.85
N THR A 98 -4.24 6.10 12.05
CA THR A 98 -5.10 4.94 12.29
C THR A 98 -5.90 5.07 13.58
N ASP A 99 -7.12 4.52 13.60
CA ASP A 99 -7.89 4.30 14.83
C ASP A 99 -7.74 2.87 15.39
N SER A 100 -7.00 1.98 14.69
CA SER A 100 -6.73 0.63 15.18
C SER A 100 -5.71 0.67 16.32
N SER A 101 -6.13 0.21 17.50
CA SER A 101 -5.27 0.14 18.69
C SER A 101 -4.10 -0.83 18.50
N THR A 102 -4.31 -1.94 17.77
CA THR A 102 -3.27 -2.92 17.46
C THR A 102 -2.22 -2.33 16.52
N LEU A 103 -2.64 -1.64 15.45
CA LEU A 103 -1.71 -0.94 14.57
C LEU A 103 -1.04 0.25 15.25
N THR A 104 -1.72 0.92 16.19
CA THR A 104 -1.10 1.98 16.99
C THR A 104 0.08 1.45 17.80
N SER A 105 -0.12 0.31 18.46
CA SER A 105 0.92 -0.33 19.27
C SER A 105 2.08 -0.80 18.38
N PHE A 106 1.77 -1.42 17.24
CA PHE A 106 2.78 -1.88 16.29
C PHE A 106 3.53 -0.72 15.61
N GLY A 107 2.83 0.34 15.21
CA GLY A 107 3.43 1.53 14.60
C GLY A 107 4.46 2.16 15.52
N LYS A 108 4.13 2.32 16.80
CA LYS A 108 5.08 2.80 17.82
C LYS A 108 6.28 1.86 17.98
N LEU A 109 6.05 0.55 17.98
CA LEU A 109 7.10 -0.46 18.09
C LEU A 109 8.14 -0.34 16.95
N ILE A 110 7.70 -0.05 15.72
CA ILE A 110 8.59 0.10 14.56
C ILE A 110 9.08 1.55 14.33
N GLY A 111 8.80 2.45 15.28
CA GLY A 111 9.28 3.84 15.26
C GLY A 111 8.50 4.79 14.34
N LEU A 112 7.22 4.53 14.08
CA LEU A 112 6.33 5.49 13.43
C LEU A 112 5.70 6.43 14.45
N ASP A 113 5.57 7.70 14.07
CA ASP A 113 4.63 8.60 14.75
C ASP A 113 3.21 8.16 14.43
N VAL A 114 2.38 7.98 15.46
CA VAL A 114 0.99 7.53 15.29
C VAL A 114 0.03 8.66 15.63
N LEU A 115 -0.88 8.94 14.69
CA LEU A 115 -1.94 9.94 14.80
C LEU A 115 -3.30 9.22 14.71
N GLN A 116 -4.31 9.69 15.43
CA GLN A 116 -5.66 9.14 15.29
C GLN A 116 -6.33 9.64 14.02
N LEU A 117 -7.02 8.75 13.31
CA LEU A 117 -7.76 9.10 12.10
C LEU A 117 -8.98 9.97 12.46
N SER A 118 -9.68 9.60 13.54
CA SER A 118 -10.80 10.39 14.10
C SER A 118 -10.42 11.83 14.48
N GLU A 119 -9.19 12.11 14.88
CA GLU A 119 -8.73 13.48 15.16
C GLU A 119 -8.42 14.29 13.89
N ILE A 120 -8.16 13.60 12.77
CA ILE A 120 -7.90 14.22 11.47
C ILE A 120 -9.20 14.47 10.73
N CYS A 121 -10.13 13.52 10.78
CA CYS A 121 -11.48 13.62 10.24
C CYS A 121 -12.37 14.40 11.20
N GLN A 122 -12.68 15.67 10.92
CA GLN A 122 -13.57 16.44 11.78
C GLN A 122 -14.98 15.84 11.80
N GLU A 123 -15.56 15.64 12.99
CA GLU A 123 -16.90 15.07 13.20
C GLU A 123 -18.03 15.84 12.49
N SER A 124 -17.81 17.11 12.16
CA SER A 124 -18.81 18.01 11.59
C SER A 124 -18.93 17.95 10.06
N ASP A 125 -18.03 17.25 9.39
CA ASP A 125 -18.01 17.21 7.94
C ASP A 125 -18.72 15.96 7.44
N SER A 126 -19.66 16.14 6.51
CA SER A 126 -20.14 15.05 5.68
C SER A 126 -18.94 14.32 5.08
N PHE A 127 -18.73 13.09 5.54
CA PHE A 127 -17.67 12.14 5.16
C PHE A 127 -17.13 12.29 3.73
N PRO A 128 -15.81 12.09 3.55
CA PRO A 128 -14.70 12.93 4.02
C PRO A 128 -14.58 14.20 3.17
N SER A 129 -14.31 15.31 3.85
CA SER A 129 -14.24 16.62 3.22
C SER A 129 -12.84 16.94 2.68
N ASP A 130 -12.81 17.97 1.85
CA ASP A 130 -11.58 18.70 1.50
C ASP A 130 -10.75 19.11 2.74
N ALA A 131 -11.35 19.24 3.92
CA ALA A 131 -10.61 19.53 5.15
C ALA A 131 -9.69 18.36 5.57
N THR A 132 -10.20 17.12 5.55
CA THR A 132 -9.39 15.92 5.85
C THR A 132 -8.24 15.79 4.84
N SER A 133 -8.55 15.94 3.56
CA SER A 133 -7.55 15.90 2.48
C SER A 133 -6.47 16.96 2.69
N SER A 134 -6.87 18.20 2.99
CA SER A 134 -5.96 19.31 3.26
C SER A 134 -5.07 19.05 4.47
N LYS A 135 -5.62 18.46 5.55
CA LYS A 135 -4.87 18.16 6.78
C LYS A 135 -3.82 17.07 6.53
N LEU A 136 -4.17 16.00 5.81
CA LEU A 136 -3.23 14.95 5.41
C LEU A 136 -2.12 15.50 4.49
N LEU A 137 -2.48 16.32 3.51
CA LEU A 137 -1.52 16.98 2.63
C LEU A 137 -0.60 17.94 3.40
N LYS A 138 -1.12 18.64 4.42
CA LYS A 138 -0.33 19.50 5.29
C LYS A 138 0.71 18.74 6.12
N LEU A 139 0.42 17.51 6.56
CA LEU A 139 1.42 16.65 7.22
C LEU A 139 2.64 16.38 6.31
N LEU A 140 2.42 16.31 5.00
CA LEU A 140 3.46 16.16 3.98
C LEU A 140 4.11 17.49 3.57
N GLY A 141 3.68 18.61 4.15
CA GLY A 141 4.16 19.95 3.84
C GLY A 141 3.50 20.60 2.63
N PHE A 142 2.30 20.16 2.22
CA PHE A 142 1.53 20.86 1.20
C PHE A 142 0.50 21.81 1.81
N GLU A 143 0.45 23.04 1.34
CA GLU A 143 -0.52 24.05 1.79
C GLU A 143 -0.88 25.00 0.64
N GLY A 144 -2.18 25.19 0.38
CA GLY A 144 -2.67 26.10 -0.66
C GLY A 144 -2.15 25.78 -2.07
N GLY A 145 -1.93 24.51 -2.40
CA GLY A 145 -1.40 24.08 -3.70
C GLY A 145 0.13 24.20 -3.87
N LYS A 146 0.84 24.70 -2.84
CA LYS A 146 2.31 24.81 -2.81
C LYS A 146 2.93 23.75 -1.92
N CYS A 147 4.19 23.44 -2.14
CA CYS A 147 4.98 22.61 -1.24
C CYS A 147 5.90 23.50 -0.40
N LEU A 148 5.74 23.42 0.92
CA LEU A 148 6.59 24.07 1.89
C LEU A 148 8.00 23.44 1.89
N ASP A 149 9.00 24.24 2.25
CA ASP A 149 10.38 23.76 2.38
C ASP A 149 10.56 22.81 3.58
N VAL A 150 9.73 22.97 4.60
CA VAL A 150 9.73 22.13 5.81
C VAL A 150 8.47 21.27 5.81
N ASN A 151 8.65 19.97 5.90
CA ASN A 151 7.61 18.98 6.10
C ASN A 151 7.83 18.23 7.41
N LEU A 152 6.73 17.85 8.08
CA LEU A 152 6.79 16.97 9.25
C LEU A 152 7.19 15.56 8.82
N TYR A 153 6.53 15.07 7.77
CA TYR A 153 6.71 13.70 7.27
C TYR A 153 7.03 13.69 5.78
N ASP A 154 7.89 12.77 5.37
CA ASP A 154 8.14 12.44 3.97
C ASP A 154 7.08 11.44 3.45
N LEU A 155 6.53 10.63 4.37
CA LEU A 155 5.58 9.56 4.11
C LEU A 155 4.49 9.54 5.19
N VAL A 156 3.22 9.48 4.77
CA VAL A 156 2.08 9.25 5.66
C VAL A 156 1.31 8.03 5.18
N PHE A 157 1.18 7.02 6.04
CA PHE A 157 0.24 5.92 5.87
C PHE A 157 -1.08 6.26 6.54
N VAL A 158 -2.19 6.07 5.83
CA VAL A 158 -3.54 6.22 6.38
C VAL A 158 -4.23 4.87 6.27
N HIS A 159 -4.62 4.32 7.40
CA HIS A 159 -5.25 3.01 7.49
C HIS A 159 -6.77 3.13 7.63
N PHE A 160 -7.49 2.41 6.78
CA PHE A 160 -8.94 2.21 6.84
C PHE A 160 -9.23 0.71 6.96
N GLY A 161 -9.83 0.28 8.06
CA GLY A 161 -10.30 -1.10 8.24
C GLY A 161 -11.73 -1.29 7.73
N VAL A 162 -12.24 -2.52 7.76
CA VAL A 162 -13.68 -2.78 7.60
C VAL A 162 -14.39 -2.40 8.90
N ASP A 163 -15.42 -1.56 8.82
CA ASP A 163 -16.33 -1.34 9.95
C ASP A 163 -17.35 -2.47 9.98
N GLU A 164 -17.32 -3.31 11.02
CA GLU A 164 -18.24 -4.44 11.23
C GLU A 164 -19.71 -3.99 11.23
N TYR A 165 -20.00 -2.76 11.64
CA TYR A 165 -21.37 -2.26 11.77
C TYR A 165 -21.90 -1.63 10.48
N ASN A 166 -21.02 -1.11 9.62
CA ASN A 166 -21.41 -0.35 8.43
C ASN A 166 -20.95 -0.95 7.10
N ASN A 167 -20.55 -2.23 7.09
CA ASN A 167 -20.47 -3.12 5.92
C ASN A 167 -19.95 -2.46 4.62
N GLY A 168 -18.88 -1.68 4.72
CA GLY A 168 -18.25 -1.01 3.56
C GLY A 168 -18.32 0.52 3.52
N ASN A 169 -18.92 1.21 4.50
CA ASN A 169 -18.91 2.69 4.52
C ASN A 169 -17.49 3.29 4.38
N ASN A 170 -16.49 2.63 4.97
CA ASN A 170 -15.08 3.04 4.83
C ASN A 170 -14.56 3.01 3.39
N MET A 171 -15.15 2.20 2.50
CA MET A 171 -14.82 2.20 1.07
C MET A 171 -15.32 3.49 0.39
N GLY A 172 -16.55 3.94 0.72
CA GLY A 172 -17.09 5.21 0.24
C GLY A 172 -16.30 6.41 0.77
N ILE A 173 -15.85 6.35 2.03
CA ILE A 173 -14.94 7.34 2.61
C ILE A 173 -13.62 7.36 1.84
N LEU A 174 -13.01 6.20 1.65
CA LEU A 174 -11.74 6.10 0.93
C LEU A 174 -11.87 6.62 -0.52
N ASP A 175 -12.94 6.27 -1.22
CA ASP A 175 -13.22 6.75 -2.58
C ASP A 175 -13.30 8.29 -2.64
N SER A 176 -14.14 8.88 -1.80
CA SER A 176 -14.28 10.35 -1.75
C SER A 176 -12.97 11.04 -1.35
N LEU A 177 -12.19 10.47 -0.44
CA LEU A 177 -10.88 11.00 -0.04
C LEU A 177 -9.90 11.02 -1.22
N ILE A 178 -9.86 9.93 -2.01
CA ILE A 178 -9.08 9.87 -3.25
C ILE A 178 -9.52 10.99 -4.21
N GLY A 179 -10.83 11.16 -4.38
CA GLY A 179 -11.42 12.21 -5.21
C GLY A 179 -10.97 13.61 -4.80
N SER A 180 -11.06 13.95 -3.51
CA SER A 180 -10.61 15.25 -2.99
C SER A 180 -9.10 15.46 -3.14
N ILE A 181 -8.26 14.46 -2.86
CA ILE A 181 -6.80 14.58 -3.02
C ILE A 181 -6.43 14.81 -4.48
N MET A 182 -7.00 14.02 -5.41
CA MET A 182 -6.79 14.23 -6.85
C MET A 182 -7.34 15.59 -7.30
N GLY A 183 -8.48 16.01 -6.72
CA GLY A 183 -9.09 17.32 -6.89
C GLY A 183 -8.18 18.48 -6.49
N MET A 184 -7.34 18.32 -5.48
CA MET A 184 -6.36 19.32 -5.05
C MET A 184 -5.06 19.27 -5.86
N ALA A 185 -4.69 18.10 -6.37
CA ALA A 185 -3.50 17.87 -7.19
C ALA A 185 -3.75 18.22 -8.67
N GLN A 186 -4.17 19.46 -8.97
CA GLN A 186 -4.44 19.92 -10.33
C GLN A 186 -3.18 20.35 -11.09
N PRO A 187 -3.23 20.39 -12.44
CA PRO A 187 -2.20 21.03 -13.25
C PRO A 187 -1.86 22.43 -12.76
N GLY A 188 -0.57 22.70 -12.57
CA GLY A 188 -0.07 23.97 -12.02
C GLY A 188 0.12 23.99 -10.49
N SER A 189 -0.43 23.01 -9.76
CA SER A 189 -0.11 22.82 -8.34
C SER A 189 1.25 22.15 -8.15
N GLU A 190 1.96 22.51 -7.08
CA GLU A 190 3.14 21.77 -6.66
C GLU A 190 2.78 20.42 -6.00
N ILE A 191 1.52 20.26 -5.59
CA ILE A 191 1.00 18.98 -5.09
C ILE A 191 1.11 17.94 -6.20
N LEU A 192 0.59 18.22 -7.40
CA LEU A 192 0.63 17.26 -8.51
C LEU A 192 2.05 16.84 -8.86
N SER A 193 2.99 17.79 -8.93
CA SER A 193 4.37 17.49 -9.34
C SER A 193 5.20 16.79 -8.27
N ARG A 194 4.79 16.83 -6.99
CA ARG A 194 5.57 16.29 -5.86
C ARG A 194 4.86 15.18 -5.09
N LEU A 195 3.56 14.98 -5.24
CA LEU A 195 2.83 13.93 -4.55
C LEU A 195 3.05 12.57 -5.24
N HIS A 196 3.37 11.57 -4.43
CA HIS A 196 3.26 10.16 -4.77
C HIS A 196 2.06 9.60 -3.99
N LEU A 197 0.95 9.35 -4.68
CA LEU A 197 -0.24 8.77 -4.06
C LEU A 197 -0.25 7.27 -4.32
N SER A 198 -0.37 6.46 -3.27
CA SER A 198 -0.60 5.02 -3.41
C SER A 198 -1.89 4.62 -2.73
N VAL A 199 -2.68 3.79 -3.38
CA VAL A 199 -3.81 3.11 -2.78
C VAL A 199 -3.50 1.62 -2.78
N VAL A 200 -3.55 1.01 -1.61
CA VAL A 200 -3.34 -0.42 -1.41
C VAL A 200 -4.59 -1.00 -0.74
N LEU A 201 -5.21 -2.01 -1.35
CA LEU A 201 -6.40 -2.65 -0.81
C LEU A 201 -6.10 -4.12 -0.54
N SER A 202 -6.28 -4.56 0.70
CA SER A 202 -6.24 -5.97 1.07
C SER A 202 -7.62 -6.59 1.01
N TYR A 203 -7.66 -7.91 0.78
CA TYR A 203 -8.87 -8.70 0.96
C TYR A 203 -9.17 -8.96 2.44
N GLY A 204 -8.24 -8.76 3.36
CA GLY A 204 -8.44 -9.07 4.78
C GLY A 204 -8.49 -10.58 5.02
N SER A 205 -9.39 -11.05 5.89
CA SER A 205 -9.52 -12.49 6.19
C SER A 205 -9.98 -13.28 4.96
N VAL A 206 -9.16 -14.25 4.55
CA VAL A 206 -9.39 -15.11 3.37
C VAL A 206 -9.89 -16.50 3.79
N THR A 207 -10.74 -17.08 2.96
CA THR A 207 -11.33 -18.42 3.14
C THR A 207 -10.98 -19.33 1.97
N ASP A 208 -11.20 -20.64 2.12
CA ASP A 208 -10.99 -21.60 1.03
C ASP A 208 -11.81 -21.27 -0.23
N LYS A 209 -12.96 -20.60 -0.07
CA LYS A 209 -13.80 -20.15 -1.19
C LYS A 209 -13.06 -19.11 -2.04
N ASP A 210 -12.33 -18.20 -1.39
CA ASP A 210 -11.66 -17.09 -2.05
C ASP A 210 -10.51 -17.54 -2.96
N VAL A 211 -9.92 -18.71 -2.68
CA VAL A 211 -8.88 -19.32 -3.53
C VAL A 211 -9.36 -19.50 -4.97
N SER A 212 -10.63 -19.86 -5.15
CA SER A 212 -11.23 -20.05 -6.47
C SER A 212 -11.64 -18.74 -7.15
N VAL A 213 -11.90 -17.68 -6.37
CA VAL A 213 -12.42 -16.40 -6.85
C VAL A 213 -11.28 -15.45 -7.24
N PHE A 214 -10.23 -15.39 -6.42
CA PHE A 214 -9.13 -14.44 -6.61
C PHE A 214 -7.76 -15.11 -6.86
N PRO A 215 -7.62 -16.07 -7.81
CA PRO A 215 -6.34 -16.73 -8.08
C PRO A 215 -5.42 -15.91 -9.00
N ILE A 216 -4.17 -15.70 -8.56
CA ILE A 216 -3.04 -15.36 -9.45
C ILE A 216 -2.43 -16.67 -9.92
N LYS A 217 -2.85 -17.13 -11.11
CA LYS A 217 -2.23 -18.28 -11.75
C LYS A 217 -0.86 -17.90 -12.28
N THR A 218 0.16 -18.70 -11.97
CA THR A 218 1.39 -18.69 -12.78
C THR A 218 1.07 -19.28 -14.16
N PRO A 219 1.75 -18.88 -15.24
CA PRO A 219 1.53 -19.42 -16.59
C PRO A 219 1.71 -20.95 -16.72
N GLN A 220 2.08 -21.63 -15.65
CA GLN A 220 2.55 -23.02 -15.63
C GLN A 220 1.47 -24.06 -15.89
N GLU A 221 0.18 -23.74 -15.72
CA GLU A 221 -0.90 -24.74 -15.83
C GLU A 221 -1.04 -25.36 -17.24
N ASP A 222 -0.59 -24.68 -18.30
CA ASP A 222 -0.66 -25.16 -19.69
C ASP A 222 0.71 -25.45 -20.33
N ILE A 223 1.80 -25.37 -19.56
CA ILE A 223 3.16 -25.50 -20.11
C ILE A 223 3.58 -26.97 -20.06
N ASN A 224 4.01 -27.49 -21.21
CA ASN A 224 4.55 -28.84 -21.32
C ASN A 224 5.64 -29.05 -20.25
N PRO A 225 5.58 -30.15 -19.46
CA PRO A 225 6.55 -30.44 -18.40
C PRO A 225 8.02 -30.30 -18.83
N ALA A 226 8.33 -30.63 -20.08
CA ALA A 226 9.67 -30.51 -20.65
C ALA A 226 10.21 -29.07 -20.67
N PHE A 227 9.32 -28.07 -20.66
CA PHE A 227 9.69 -26.65 -20.71
C PHE A 227 9.45 -25.90 -19.39
N ILE A 228 8.98 -26.57 -18.34
CA ILE A 228 8.75 -25.93 -17.02
C ILE A 228 10.03 -25.26 -16.51
N GLY A 229 11.20 -25.88 -16.71
CA GLY A 229 12.49 -25.33 -16.30
C GLY A 229 12.94 -24.09 -17.09
N LEU A 230 12.32 -23.82 -18.24
CA LEU A 230 12.59 -22.64 -19.07
C LEU A 230 11.68 -21.47 -18.75
N VAL A 231 10.61 -21.69 -17.99
CA VAL A 231 9.69 -20.62 -17.59
C VAL A 231 10.44 -19.68 -16.66
N PRO A 232 10.58 -18.38 -17.01
CA PRO A 232 11.20 -17.42 -16.11
C PRO A 232 10.45 -17.44 -14.78
N ARG A 233 11.18 -17.67 -13.69
CA ARG A 233 10.61 -17.51 -12.36
C ARG A 233 10.26 -16.04 -12.20
N GLN A 234 9.01 -15.78 -11.84
CA GLN A 234 8.55 -14.42 -11.66
C GLN A 234 9.33 -13.79 -10.50
N SER A 235 9.76 -12.54 -10.65
CA SER A 235 10.63 -11.86 -9.67
C SER A 235 10.02 -11.85 -8.26
N TYR A 236 8.69 -11.84 -8.16
CA TYR A 236 8.00 -11.90 -6.88
C TYR A 236 8.13 -13.23 -6.14
N THR A 237 8.56 -14.30 -6.80
CA THR A 237 8.88 -15.59 -6.18
C THR A 237 10.32 -15.67 -5.68
N MET A 238 11.07 -14.56 -5.70
CA MET A 238 12.48 -14.49 -5.28
C MET A 238 12.67 -13.43 -4.19
N ARG A 239 13.60 -13.67 -3.25
CA ARG A 239 14.13 -12.68 -2.30
C ARG A 239 15.66 -12.75 -2.33
N GLY A 240 16.29 -11.80 -3.03
CA GLY A 240 17.69 -11.94 -3.42
C GLY A 240 17.88 -13.16 -4.33
N GLU A 241 18.89 -13.98 -4.06
CA GLU A 241 19.15 -15.21 -4.82
C GLU A 241 18.31 -16.42 -4.38
N LYS A 242 17.54 -16.28 -3.28
CA LYS A 242 16.74 -17.38 -2.73
C LYS A 242 15.32 -17.33 -3.26
N THR A 243 14.78 -18.50 -3.59
CA THR A 243 13.34 -18.63 -3.88
C THR A 243 12.56 -18.39 -2.60
N ARG A 244 11.42 -17.70 -2.72
CA ARG A 244 10.43 -17.59 -1.66
C ARG A 244 9.60 -18.86 -1.68
N ASP A 245 9.73 -19.66 -0.64
CA ASP A 245 8.97 -20.91 -0.50
C ASP A 245 7.51 -20.66 -0.09
N ASP A 246 7.20 -19.44 0.30
CA ASP A 246 5.91 -19.05 0.87
C ASP A 246 5.33 -17.84 0.14
N VAL A 247 4.68 -18.09 -1.00
CA VAL A 247 3.96 -17.07 -1.78
C VAL A 247 2.50 -17.49 -1.89
N ARG A 248 1.61 -16.61 -1.40
CA ARG A 248 0.16 -16.78 -1.52
C ARG A 248 -0.27 -16.45 -2.93
N HIS A 249 -0.75 -17.45 -3.65
CA HIS A 249 -1.18 -17.34 -5.06
C HIS A 249 -2.65 -16.90 -5.22
N TYR A 250 -3.26 -16.37 -4.17
CA TYR A 250 -4.64 -15.90 -4.17
C TYR A 250 -4.79 -14.69 -3.24
N CYS A 251 -5.86 -13.92 -3.44
CA CYS A 251 -6.13 -12.70 -2.66
C CYS A 251 -4.88 -11.83 -2.47
N PRO A 252 -4.18 -11.45 -3.56
CA PRO A 252 -3.13 -10.43 -3.48
C PRO A 252 -3.73 -9.11 -3.00
N MET A 253 -2.92 -8.19 -2.50
CA MET A 253 -3.41 -6.82 -2.38
C MET A 253 -3.48 -6.17 -3.76
N LEU A 254 -4.52 -5.38 -3.99
CA LEU A 254 -4.61 -4.51 -5.16
C LEU A 254 -3.80 -3.25 -4.88
N VAL A 255 -3.01 -2.78 -5.85
CA VAL A 255 -2.27 -1.53 -5.70
C VAL A 255 -2.46 -0.63 -6.92
N ALA A 256 -2.61 0.66 -6.67
CA ALA A 256 -2.55 1.73 -7.65
C ALA A 256 -1.57 2.80 -7.15
N GLN A 257 -0.54 3.12 -7.94
CA GLN A 257 0.45 4.15 -7.62
C GLN A 257 0.40 5.26 -8.67
N TRP A 258 0.08 6.47 -8.23
CA TRP A 258 -0.01 7.65 -9.06
C TRP A 258 1.06 8.66 -8.69
N GLN A 259 1.81 9.09 -9.70
CA GLN A 259 2.79 10.16 -9.60
C GLN A 259 2.88 10.87 -10.94
N HIS A 260 2.87 12.20 -10.91
CA HIS A 260 2.97 12.98 -12.13
C HIS A 260 4.31 12.74 -12.85
N GLY A 261 4.25 12.66 -14.19
CA GLY A 261 5.43 12.41 -15.03
C GLY A 261 5.89 10.95 -15.08
N VAL A 262 5.18 10.02 -14.43
CA VAL A 262 5.43 8.57 -14.58
C VAL A 262 4.50 8.02 -15.66
N THR A 263 5.06 7.56 -16.77
CA THR A 263 4.29 6.91 -17.85
C THR A 263 3.90 5.49 -17.43
N ARG A 264 2.59 5.22 -17.36
CA ARG A 264 2.07 3.87 -17.14
C ARG A 264 2.27 2.98 -18.37
N LYS A 265 2.36 1.67 -18.16
CA LYS A 265 2.46 0.66 -19.23
C LYS A 265 1.22 -0.21 -19.38
N ASP A 266 0.24 -0.06 -18.50
CA ASP A 266 -0.99 -0.86 -18.45
C ASP A 266 -2.20 -0.06 -18.98
N LEU A 267 -3.27 -0.81 -19.28
CA LEU A 267 -4.54 -0.28 -19.80
C LEU A 267 -5.68 -0.40 -18.78
N VAL A 268 -5.34 -0.52 -17.49
CA VAL A 268 -6.31 -0.67 -16.41
C VAL A 268 -7.11 0.62 -16.26
N ASP A 269 -8.43 0.55 -16.32
CA ASP A 269 -9.35 1.68 -16.11
C ASP A 269 -10.14 1.58 -14.80
N THR A 270 -10.13 0.41 -14.17
CA THR A 270 -10.87 0.12 -12.93
C THR A 270 -9.96 -0.63 -11.96
N LEU A 271 -9.99 -0.24 -10.68
CA LEU A 271 -9.24 -0.95 -9.64
C LEU A 271 -9.97 -2.21 -9.20
N SER A 272 -9.99 -3.24 -10.04
CA SER A 272 -10.59 -4.53 -9.72
C SER A 272 -9.62 -5.66 -9.98
N PHE A 273 -9.81 -6.79 -9.29
CA PHE A 273 -9.00 -7.98 -9.51
C PHE A 273 -9.01 -8.42 -10.98
N GLU A 274 -10.19 -8.43 -11.59
CA GLU A 274 -10.35 -8.88 -12.98
C GLU A 274 -9.67 -7.92 -13.97
N ALA A 275 -9.84 -6.61 -13.78
CA ALA A 275 -9.20 -5.61 -14.63
C ALA A 275 -7.68 -5.67 -14.51
N LEU A 276 -7.13 -5.75 -13.29
CA LEU A 276 -5.69 -5.88 -13.08
C LEU A 276 -5.18 -7.16 -13.73
N LYS A 277 -5.83 -8.30 -13.49
CA LYS A 277 -5.41 -9.58 -14.05
C LYS A 277 -5.39 -9.59 -15.59
N LYS A 278 -6.30 -8.85 -16.24
CA LYS A 278 -6.42 -8.82 -17.70
C LYS A 278 -5.57 -7.73 -18.37
N LEU A 279 -5.43 -6.57 -17.72
CA LEU A 279 -4.96 -5.34 -18.35
C LEU A 279 -3.67 -4.79 -17.73
N CYS A 280 -3.25 -5.28 -16.56
CA CYS A 280 -1.96 -4.91 -15.99
C CYS A 280 -0.82 -5.62 -16.74
N GLY A 281 0.34 -4.98 -16.84
CA GLY A 281 1.51 -5.52 -17.55
C GLY A 281 2.24 -6.67 -16.83
N ASN A 282 1.53 -7.52 -16.09
CA ASN A 282 2.06 -8.53 -15.15
C ASN A 282 2.96 -7.95 -14.05
N LEU A 283 2.55 -6.83 -13.45
CA LEU A 283 3.20 -6.24 -12.26
C LEU A 283 2.66 -6.91 -10.99
N VAL A 284 3.07 -8.15 -10.75
CA VAL A 284 3.00 -8.76 -9.41
C VAL A 284 4.35 -8.52 -8.74
N ILE A 285 4.38 -7.81 -7.63
CA ILE A 285 5.59 -7.65 -6.80
C ILE A 285 5.31 -8.15 -5.39
N PRO A 286 6.33 -8.54 -4.61
CA PRO A 286 6.11 -8.86 -3.22
C PRO A 286 5.69 -7.62 -2.42
N ALA A 287 4.75 -7.80 -1.48
CA ALA A 287 4.30 -6.72 -0.60
C ALA A 287 5.46 -6.06 0.17
N ASP A 288 6.49 -6.83 0.55
CA ASP A 288 7.70 -6.29 1.20
C ASP A 288 8.60 -5.44 0.29
N ARG A 289 8.39 -5.43 -1.02
CA ARG A 289 9.09 -4.50 -1.92
C ARG A 289 8.38 -3.16 -2.09
N PHE A 290 7.13 -3.07 -1.65
CA PHE A 290 6.32 -1.86 -1.79
C PHE A 290 6.99 -0.64 -1.16
N ILE A 291 7.41 -0.72 0.12
CA ILE A 291 8.07 0.41 0.78
C ILE A 291 9.40 0.79 0.13
N HIS A 292 10.13 -0.17 -0.44
CA HIS A 292 11.40 0.11 -1.13
C HIS A 292 11.16 0.92 -2.40
N GLU A 293 10.12 0.58 -3.17
CA GLU A 293 9.71 1.35 -4.33
C GLU A 293 9.28 2.77 -3.95
N VAL A 294 8.44 2.90 -2.92
CA VAL A 294 8.03 4.22 -2.39
C VAL A 294 9.26 5.02 -1.96
N ALA A 295 10.13 4.45 -1.12
CA ALA A 295 11.32 5.13 -0.62
C ALA A 295 12.24 5.60 -1.76
N PHE A 296 12.36 4.80 -2.82
CA PHE A 296 13.08 5.21 -4.03
C PHE A 296 12.45 6.43 -4.71
N LYS A 297 11.11 6.47 -4.87
CA LYS A 297 10.41 7.65 -5.43
C LYS A 297 10.60 8.91 -4.57
N LEU A 298 10.80 8.73 -3.27
CA LEU A 298 11.05 9.80 -2.30
C LEU A 298 12.52 10.22 -2.19
N TRP A 299 13.44 9.59 -2.94
CA TRP A 299 14.89 9.76 -2.82
C TRP A 299 15.44 9.42 -1.43
N LYS A 300 14.80 8.45 -0.78
CA LYS A 300 15.17 7.90 0.54
C LYS A 300 15.77 6.50 0.44
N ALA A 301 15.94 5.99 -0.78
CA ALA A 301 16.68 4.77 -1.08
C ALA A 301 17.61 5.04 -2.29
N PRO A 302 18.80 4.39 -2.34
CA PRO A 302 19.74 4.56 -3.43
C PRO A 302 19.15 4.11 -4.77
N LYS A 303 19.61 4.74 -5.87
CA LYS A 303 19.05 4.48 -7.21
C LYS A 303 19.20 3.04 -7.73
N TYR A 304 20.10 2.26 -7.13
CA TYR A 304 20.56 0.96 -7.63
C TYR A 304 20.63 -0.12 -6.54
N GLY A 305 19.58 -0.25 -5.73
CA GLY A 305 19.53 -1.30 -4.71
C GLY A 305 18.12 -1.81 -4.46
N ALA A 306 17.63 -2.69 -5.35
CA ALA A 306 16.45 -3.53 -5.11
C ALA A 306 16.68 -4.91 -5.73
#